data_AF-A0A2D4INE5-F1
#
_entry.id   AF-A0A2D4INE5-F1
#
_cell.length_a   1.000
_cell.length_b   1.000
_cell.length_c   1.000
_cell.angle_alpha   90.00
_cell.angle_beta   90.00
_cell.angle_gamma   90.00
#
_symmetry.space_group_name_H-M   'P 1'
#
loop_
_entity.id
_entity.type
_entity.pdbx_description
1 polymer ?
#
loop_
_entity_poly.entity_id
_entity_poly.type
_entity_poly.pdbx_seq_one_letter_code
_entity_poly.pdbx_strand_id
1 'polypeptide(L)'
;MELANERLRKELEEELKLGTEQLCSHAWYHGCLPRKEAESMLQNDGEFLIRDSRSSLGDYVLSCHWGGQALHFKIICVVLRPRKGYSRTLFQFEQEQFDNVPALVRFYVGNRKIISDISGAVVSRPVNRSVPLRCLKERFSNTGRPPGLSKEEEASLRWFSFCSTTAGEQIGDGNLLRTKDRSGSDPSSLDQLGQRPSLHGAQSDSNLLT
;
A
#
# COMPACT_ATOMS: atom_id res chain seq x y z
N MET A 1 15.67 -24.29 20.70
CA MET A 1 16.12 -23.38 19.63
C MET A 1 15.52 -23.77 18.28
N GLU A 2 15.51 -25.05 17.93
CA GLU A 2 14.96 -25.58 16.67
C GLU A 2 13.45 -25.30 16.48
N LEU A 3 12.62 -25.55 17.49
CA LEU A 3 11.18 -25.25 17.44
C LEU A 3 10.87 -23.75 17.19
N ALA A 4 11.71 -22.85 17.71
CA ALA A 4 11.53 -21.41 17.49
C ALA A 4 11.84 -21.03 16.03
N ASN A 5 12.90 -21.61 15.45
CA ASN A 5 13.23 -21.42 14.04
C ASN A 5 12.17 -22.02 13.12
N GLU A 6 11.61 -23.18 13.47
CA GLU A 6 10.51 -23.80 12.73
C GLU A 6 9.25 -22.92 12.72
N ARG A 7 8.88 -22.35 13.89
CA ARG A 7 7.76 -21.40 13.99
C ARG A 7 7.97 -20.18 13.09
N LEU A 8 9.17 -19.60 13.08
CA LEU A 8 9.50 -18.46 12.23
C LEU A 8 9.40 -18.80 10.74
N ARG A 9 9.87 -19.98 10.33
CA ARG A 9 9.78 -20.44 8.95
C ARG A 9 8.33 -20.63 8.52
N LYS A 10 7.52 -21.27 9.36
CA LYS A 10 6.09 -21.49 9.08
C LYS A 10 5.35 -20.16 8.92
N GLU A 11 5.60 -19.21 9.82
CA GLU A 11 4.99 -17.89 9.73
C GLU A 11 5.41 -17.13 8.47
N LEU A 12 6.70 -17.18 8.11
CA LEU A 12 7.17 -16.57 6.87
C LEU A 12 6.46 -17.20 5.66
N GLU A 13 6.32 -18.53 5.65
CA GLU A 13 5.61 -19.23 4.59
C GLU A 13 4.14 -18.81 4.50
N GLU A 14 3.46 -18.60 5.64
CA GLU A 14 2.09 -18.09 5.70
C GLU A 14 1.99 -16.66 5.14
N GLU A 15 2.93 -15.76 5.47
CA GLU A 15 3.00 -14.41 4.87
C GLU A 15 3.15 -14.48 3.35
N LEU A 16 4.03 -15.34 2.86
CA LEU A 16 4.33 -15.48 1.43
C LEU A 16 3.19 -16.15 0.64
N LYS A 17 2.25 -16.82 1.32
CA LYS A 17 1.03 -17.40 0.72
C LYS A 17 -0.12 -16.39 0.57
N LEU A 18 0.05 -15.16 1.05
CA LEU A 18 -0.94 -14.09 0.85
C LEU A 18 -1.10 -13.75 -0.65
N GLY A 19 -2.15 -13.01 -0.98
CA GLY A 19 -2.45 -12.66 -2.38
C GLY A 19 -1.31 -11.87 -3.05
N THR A 20 -1.09 -12.10 -4.34
CA THR A 20 0.03 -11.51 -5.13
C THR A 20 0.03 -9.99 -5.21
N GLU A 21 -1.10 -9.35 -4.92
CA GLU A 21 -1.24 -7.89 -4.87
C GLU A 21 -0.74 -7.30 -3.55
N GLN A 22 -0.63 -8.12 -2.51
CA GLN A 22 -0.14 -7.71 -1.19
C GLN A 22 1.39 -7.69 -1.18
N LEU A 23 1.99 -6.54 -0.88
CA LEU A 23 3.46 -6.40 -0.77
C LEU A 23 4.08 -7.40 0.21
N CYS A 24 3.39 -7.72 1.31
CA CYS A 24 3.87 -8.69 2.28
C CYS A 24 3.96 -10.12 1.75
N SER A 25 3.26 -10.48 0.67
CA SER A 25 3.41 -11.79 0.01
C SER A 25 4.74 -11.95 -0.72
N HIS A 26 5.47 -10.86 -0.96
CA HIS A 26 6.70 -10.88 -1.75
C HIS A 26 7.94 -10.96 -0.87
N ALA A 27 8.75 -11.99 -1.05
CA ALA A 27 9.95 -12.21 -0.25
C ALA A 27 11.02 -11.11 -0.41
N TRP A 28 11.01 -10.38 -1.52
CA TRP A 28 11.90 -9.24 -1.78
C TRP A 28 11.47 -7.94 -1.10
N TYR A 29 10.33 -7.94 -0.41
CA TYR A 29 9.88 -6.81 0.40
C TYR A 29 10.33 -7.00 1.86
N HIS A 30 11.00 -6.00 2.41
CA HIS A 30 11.62 -6.05 3.75
C HIS A 30 10.99 -5.09 4.77
N GLY A 31 9.88 -4.43 4.42
CA GLY A 31 9.20 -3.48 5.31
C GLY A 31 10.15 -2.37 5.79
N CYS A 32 10.19 -2.10 7.09
CA CYS A 32 10.93 -0.99 7.69
C CYS A 32 12.47 -1.17 7.78
N LEU A 33 13.05 -1.99 6.90
CA LEU A 33 14.49 -2.21 6.82
C LEU A 33 15.27 -0.88 6.67
N PRO A 34 16.27 -0.59 7.52
CA PRO A 34 17.09 0.61 7.38
C PRO A 34 17.94 0.58 6.12
N ARG A 35 18.27 1.77 5.60
CA ARG A 35 19.15 1.94 4.43
C ARG A 35 20.47 1.16 4.56
N LYS A 36 21.16 1.31 5.69
CA LYS A 36 22.45 0.66 5.95
C LYS A 36 22.36 -0.88 5.92
N GLU A 37 21.28 -1.43 6.48
CA GLU A 37 21.05 -2.88 6.46
C GLU A 37 20.77 -3.38 5.05
N ALA A 38 19.99 -2.62 4.27
CA ALA A 38 19.76 -2.93 2.86
C ALA A 38 21.07 -2.94 2.06
N GLU A 39 21.94 -1.94 2.25
CA GLU A 39 23.26 -1.87 1.58
C GLU A 39 24.13 -3.10 1.91
N SER A 40 24.12 -3.57 3.16
CA SER A 40 24.86 -4.76 3.60
C SER A 40 24.40 -6.07 2.92
N MET A 41 23.12 -6.14 2.54
CA MET A 41 22.52 -7.30 1.89
C MET A 41 22.73 -7.33 0.38
N LEU A 42 23.14 -6.21 -0.22
CA LEU A 42 23.26 -6.02 -1.66
C LEU A 42 24.75 -6.02 -2.03
N GLN A 43 25.23 -7.14 -2.58
CA GLN A 43 26.64 -7.41 -2.83
C GLN A 43 26.99 -7.43 -4.32
N ASN A 44 26.03 -7.81 -5.17
CA ASN A 44 26.28 -8.05 -6.59
C ASN A 44 25.39 -7.18 -7.47
N ASP A 45 25.94 -6.78 -8.62
CA ASP A 45 25.19 -6.01 -9.61
C ASP A 45 23.90 -6.70 -10.04
N GLY A 46 22.81 -5.94 -10.02
CA GLY A 46 21.46 -6.40 -10.34
C GLY A 46 20.71 -7.01 -9.17
N GLU A 47 21.32 -7.15 -7.99
CA GLU A 47 20.60 -7.47 -6.75
C GLU A 47 19.72 -6.29 -6.31
N PHE A 48 18.51 -6.58 -5.81
CA PHE A 48 17.61 -5.56 -5.30
C PHE A 48 16.70 -6.05 -4.18
N LEU A 49 16.14 -5.10 -3.44
CA LEU A 49 15.04 -5.30 -2.49
C LEU A 49 14.15 -4.05 -2.41
N ILE A 50 12.91 -4.22 -1.96
CA ILE A 50 12.01 -3.12 -1.64
C ILE A 50 11.89 -2.96 -0.13
N ARG A 51 11.89 -1.71 0.34
CA ARG A 51 11.71 -1.35 1.75
C ARG A 51 10.84 -0.10 1.87
N ASP A 52 10.34 0.14 3.07
CA ASP A 52 9.65 1.38 3.40
C ASP A 52 10.61 2.56 3.39
N SER A 53 10.10 3.72 2.97
CA SER A 53 10.79 4.98 3.16
C SER A 53 10.67 5.43 4.62
N ARG A 54 11.81 5.74 5.24
CA ARG A 54 11.83 6.30 6.61
C ARG A 54 11.55 7.80 6.64
N SER A 55 11.76 8.49 5.52
CA SER A 55 11.56 9.94 5.43
C SER A 55 10.16 10.34 5.00
N SER A 56 9.39 9.41 4.43
CA SER A 56 8.02 9.69 3.98
C SER A 56 7.16 8.45 4.13
N LEU A 57 6.10 8.59 4.92
CA LEU A 57 5.19 7.50 5.23
C LEU A 57 4.33 7.14 4.01
N GLY A 58 4.19 5.83 3.76
CA GLY A 58 3.45 5.33 2.59
C GLY A 58 4.26 5.29 1.29
N ASP A 59 5.49 5.84 1.29
CA ASP A 59 6.40 5.72 0.15
C ASP A 59 7.31 4.51 0.28
N TYR A 60 7.65 3.93 -0.86
CA TYR A 60 8.56 2.78 -0.95
C TYR A 60 9.87 3.19 -1.59
N VAL A 61 10.92 2.42 -1.29
CA VAL A 61 12.24 2.60 -1.87
C VAL A 61 12.72 1.26 -2.42
N LEU A 62 13.08 1.25 -3.70
CA LEU A 62 13.89 0.18 -4.28
C LEU A 62 15.35 0.45 -3.94
N SER A 63 16.00 -0.49 -3.26
CA SER A 63 17.44 -0.45 -3.02
C SER A 63 18.09 -1.53 -3.88
N CYS A 64 19.14 -1.21 -4.62
CA CYS A 64 19.85 -2.17 -5.46
C CYS A 64 21.35 -1.93 -5.46
N HIS A 65 22.12 -2.93 -5.88
CA HIS A 65 23.54 -2.78 -6.18
C HIS A 65 23.73 -2.72 -7.69
N TRP A 66 24.45 -1.71 -8.17
CA TRP A 66 24.74 -1.52 -9.58
C TRP A 66 25.99 -0.67 -9.78
N GLY A 67 26.91 -1.11 -10.63
CA GLY A 67 28.15 -0.39 -10.92
C GLY A 67 29.06 -0.28 -9.70
N GLY A 68 29.08 -1.31 -8.83
CA GLY A 68 29.93 -1.33 -7.64
C GLY A 68 29.46 -0.47 -6.47
N GLN A 69 28.22 0.04 -6.51
CA GLN A 69 27.66 0.87 -5.45
C GLN A 69 26.19 0.54 -5.18
N ALA A 70 25.75 0.83 -3.95
CA ALA A 70 24.35 0.76 -3.58
C ALA A 70 23.60 2.03 -4.02
N LEU A 71 22.49 1.84 -4.73
CA LEU A 71 21.61 2.89 -5.22
C LEU A 71 20.23 2.74 -4.57
N HIS A 72 19.53 3.87 -4.41
CA HIS A 72 18.20 3.91 -3.81
C HIS A 72 17.26 4.79 -4.63
N PHE A 73 16.20 4.17 -5.15
CA PHE A 73 15.21 4.82 -5.98
C PHE A 73 13.89 4.89 -5.24
N LYS A 74 13.41 6.11 -5.02
CA LYS A 74 12.08 6.33 -4.44
C LYS A 74 11.03 5.90 -5.45
N ILE A 75 10.10 5.05 -5.03
CA ILE A 75 8.90 4.74 -5.79
C ILE A 75 7.89 5.85 -5.46
N ILE A 76 7.60 6.66 -6.46
CA ILE A 76 6.70 7.81 -6.33
C ILE A 76 5.26 7.32 -6.32
N CYS A 77 4.52 7.72 -5.29
CA CYS A 77 3.09 7.51 -5.16
C CYS A 77 2.34 8.70 -5.79
N VAL A 78 1.61 8.45 -6.88
CA VAL A 78 0.83 9.46 -7.61
C VAL A 78 -0.64 9.21 -7.37
N VAL A 79 -1.31 10.12 -6.65
CA VAL A 79 -2.76 10.04 -6.41
C VAL A 79 -3.49 10.82 -7.50
N LEU A 80 -4.12 10.08 -8.42
CA LEU A 80 -5.00 10.64 -9.45
C LEU A 80 -6.40 10.84 -8.88
N ARG A 81 -6.95 12.04 -9.04
CA ARG A 81 -8.34 12.37 -8.69
C ARG A 81 -9.13 12.73 -9.95
N PRO A 82 -9.55 11.74 -10.76
CA PRO A 82 -10.25 12.01 -12.01
C PRO A 82 -11.65 12.60 -11.80
N ARG A 83 -12.34 12.31 -10.67
CA ARG A 83 -13.66 12.88 -10.31
C ARG A 83 -13.80 13.03 -8.80
N LYS A 84 -14.72 13.90 -8.34
CA LYS A 84 -15.07 14.01 -6.91
C LYS A 84 -15.54 12.64 -6.40
N GLY A 85 -14.85 12.09 -5.40
CA GLY A 85 -15.20 10.80 -4.77
C GLY A 85 -14.49 9.57 -5.34
N TYR A 86 -13.61 9.71 -6.34
CA TYR A 86 -12.76 8.60 -6.77
C TYR A 86 -11.31 9.03 -6.86
N SER A 87 -10.46 8.37 -6.08
CA SER A 87 -9.01 8.50 -6.18
C SER A 87 -8.40 7.17 -6.57
N ARG A 88 -7.46 7.19 -7.53
CA ARG A 88 -6.63 6.04 -7.89
C ARG A 88 -5.19 6.37 -7.57
N THR A 89 -4.51 5.46 -6.89
CA THR A 89 -3.08 5.60 -6.60
C THR A 89 -2.27 4.80 -7.62
N LEU A 90 -1.26 5.42 -8.21
CA LEU A 90 -0.30 4.80 -9.10
C LEU A 90 1.11 4.89 -8.52
N PHE A 91 1.98 3.98 -8.96
CA PHE A 91 3.37 3.87 -8.53
C PHE A 91 4.29 4.00 -9.74
N GLN A 92 5.32 4.82 -9.64
CA GLN A 92 6.30 5.02 -10.72
C GLN A 92 7.71 5.26 -10.20
N PHE A 93 8.69 5.09 -11.09
CA PHE A 93 10.01 5.72 -10.94
C PHE A 93 10.03 7.03 -11.72
N GLU A 94 10.41 6.99 -13.00
CA GLU A 94 10.47 8.18 -13.87
C GLU A 94 9.25 8.30 -14.77
N GLN A 95 9.09 7.37 -15.73
CA GLN A 95 8.13 7.50 -16.83
C GLN A 95 6.94 6.54 -16.70
N GLU A 96 7.21 5.28 -16.37
CA GLU A 96 6.21 4.20 -16.37
C GLU A 96 5.40 4.15 -15.07
N GLN A 97 4.08 4.04 -15.19
CA GLN A 97 3.13 4.03 -14.08
C GLN A 97 2.44 2.67 -13.93
N PHE A 98 2.25 2.25 -12.67
CA PHE A 98 1.69 0.94 -12.34
C PHE A 98 0.64 1.04 -11.23
N ASP A 99 -0.30 0.11 -11.23
CA ASP A 99 -1.38 0.05 -10.24
C ASP A 99 -0.91 -0.37 -8.85
N ASN A 100 0.20 -1.10 -8.79
CA ASN A 100 0.81 -1.55 -7.54
C ASN A 100 2.31 -1.80 -7.71
N VAL A 101 3.03 -1.81 -6.58
CA VAL A 101 4.48 -2.04 -6.54
C VAL A 101 4.89 -3.40 -7.11
N PRO A 102 4.19 -4.52 -6.84
CA PRO A 102 4.52 -5.80 -7.48
C PRO A 102 4.48 -5.77 -9.01
N ALA A 103 3.49 -5.10 -9.61
CA ALA A 103 3.41 -4.93 -11.07
C ALA A 103 4.61 -4.12 -11.61
N LEU A 104 4.96 -3.04 -10.93
CA LEU A 104 6.15 -2.24 -11.23
C LEU A 104 7.42 -3.11 -11.19
N VAL A 105 7.65 -3.85 -10.10
CA VAL A 105 8.84 -4.72 -9.96
C VAL A 105 8.88 -5.78 -11.07
N ARG A 106 7.76 -6.43 -11.36
CA ARG A 106 7.68 -7.44 -12.44
C ARG A 106 8.08 -6.85 -13.80
N PHE A 107 7.65 -5.63 -14.10
CA PHE A 107 7.99 -4.98 -15.36
C PHE A 107 9.49 -4.67 -15.48
N TYR A 108 10.09 -4.02 -14.47
CA TYR A 108 11.50 -3.64 -14.52
C TYR A 108 12.43 -4.86 -14.53
N VAL A 109 12.13 -5.87 -13.72
CA VAL A 109 12.91 -7.11 -13.64
C VAL A 109 12.73 -7.96 -14.89
N GLY A 110 11.48 -8.16 -15.35
CA GLY A 110 11.18 -9.01 -16.50
C GLY A 110 11.75 -8.47 -17.81
N ASN A 111 11.68 -7.15 -18.00
CA ASN A 111 12.15 -6.50 -19.23
C ASN A 111 13.60 -6.02 -19.16
N ARG A 112 14.28 -6.17 -18.01
CA ARG A 112 15.61 -5.58 -17.75
C ARG A 112 15.65 -4.08 -18.09
N LYS A 113 14.58 -3.37 -17.79
CA LYS A 113 14.44 -1.93 -18.06
C LYS A 113 15.32 -1.16 -17.08
N ILE A 114 16.00 -0.13 -17.59
CA ILE A 114 16.74 0.82 -16.75
C ILE A 114 15.79 1.57 -15.83
N ILE A 115 16.15 1.70 -14.55
CA ILE A 115 15.32 2.37 -13.53
C ILE A 115 15.38 3.89 -13.70
N SER A 116 16.56 4.42 -14.02
CA SER A 116 16.80 5.85 -14.23
C SER A 116 17.87 6.05 -15.28
N ASP A 117 17.62 6.96 -16.22
CA ASP A 117 18.53 7.28 -17.33
C ASP A 117 19.92 7.74 -16.83
N ILE A 118 19.97 8.43 -15.68
CA ILE A 118 21.21 8.96 -15.10
C ILE A 118 22.11 7.83 -14.60
N SER A 119 21.52 6.84 -13.93
CA SER A 119 22.27 5.76 -13.29
C SER A 119 22.53 4.57 -14.21
N GLY A 120 21.69 4.39 -15.23
CA GLY A 120 21.66 3.18 -16.06
C GLY A 120 21.39 1.89 -15.27
N ALA A 121 20.86 1.99 -14.04
CA ALA A 121 20.70 0.85 -13.16
C ALA A 121 19.64 -0.13 -13.65
N VAL A 122 19.98 -1.42 -13.69
CA VAL A 122 19.05 -2.50 -14.05
C VAL A 122 18.99 -3.50 -12.90
N VAL A 123 17.78 -3.93 -12.56
CA VAL A 123 17.56 -4.94 -11.52
C VAL A 123 17.14 -6.26 -12.12
N SER A 124 17.61 -7.36 -11.53
CA SER A 124 17.30 -8.70 -12.05
C SER A 124 17.12 -9.76 -10.97
N ARG A 125 17.82 -9.64 -9.82
CA ARG A 125 17.83 -10.68 -8.80
C ARG A 125 17.28 -10.15 -7.47
N PRO A 126 16.14 -10.65 -6.99
CA PRO A 126 15.62 -10.24 -5.70
C PRO A 126 16.50 -10.79 -4.57
N VAL A 127 16.73 -9.99 -3.53
CA VAL A 127 17.24 -10.43 -2.24
C VAL A 127 16.08 -10.70 -1.31
N ASN A 128 15.89 -11.96 -0.95
CA ASN A 128 14.73 -12.42 -0.18
C ASN A 128 14.97 -12.33 1.33
N ARG A 129 13.92 -11.98 2.09
CA ARG A 129 13.95 -12.05 3.55
C ARG A 129 13.92 -13.50 4.04
N SER A 130 14.57 -13.75 5.17
CA SER A 130 14.63 -15.07 5.83
C SER A 130 13.77 -15.16 7.09
N VAL A 131 13.11 -14.07 7.46
CA VAL A 131 12.25 -13.96 8.64
C VAL A 131 10.96 -13.22 8.29
N PRO A 132 9.86 -13.47 9.04
CA PRO A 132 8.62 -12.71 8.91
C PRO A 132 8.82 -11.20 9.05
N LEU A 133 7.93 -10.41 8.45
CA LEU A 133 8.01 -8.93 8.49
C LEU A 133 7.94 -8.41 9.93
N ARG A 134 7.18 -9.07 10.82
CA ARG A 134 7.13 -8.67 12.24
C ARG A 134 8.51 -8.68 12.91
N CYS A 135 9.39 -9.61 12.54
CA CYS A 135 10.73 -9.71 13.13
C CYS A 135 11.61 -8.54 12.70
N LEU A 136 11.50 -8.12 11.43
CA LEU A 136 12.18 -6.93 10.94
C LEU A 136 11.62 -5.68 11.65
N LYS A 137 10.30 -5.63 11.84
CA LYS A 137 9.63 -4.55 12.57
C LYS A 137 10.14 -4.42 14.00
N GLU A 138 10.13 -5.51 14.77
CA GLU A 138 10.60 -5.51 16.16
C GLU A 138 12.07 -5.06 16.27
N ARG A 139 12.91 -5.51 15.32
CA ARG A 139 14.34 -5.15 15.28
C ARG A 139 14.57 -3.68 14.96
N PHE A 140 13.85 -3.13 13.98
CA PHE A 140 14.21 -1.84 13.39
C PHE A 140 13.32 -0.67 13.79
N SER A 141 12.14 -0.90 14.38
CA SER A 141 11.25 0.17 14.87
C SER A 141 11.93 1.10 15.89
N ASN A 142 12.95 0.62 16.61
CA ASN A 142 13.68 1.38 17.63
C ASN A 142 14.97 2.04 17.12
N THR A 143 15.43 1.71 15.91
CA THR A 143 16.77 2.11 15.40
C THR A 143 16.81 3.49 14.73
N GLY A 144 15.80 4.33 14.97
CA GLY A 144 15.69 5.64 14.34
C GLY A 144 15.00 6.71 15.19
N ARG A 145 14.93 6.55 16.52
CA ARG A 145 14.25 7.50 17.42
C ARG A 145 15.01 8.84 17.49
N PRO A 146 14.47 9.96 16.98
CA PRO A 146 14.85 11.27 17.48
C PRO A 146 14.24 11.42 18.89
N PRO A 147 14.93 12.00 19.88
CA PRO A 147 14.31 12.27 21.17
C PRO A 147 13.18 13.29 20.97
N GLY A 148 11.90 12.90 21.18
CA GLY A 148 10.80 13.86 21.34
C GLY A 148 9.49 13.68 20.55
N LEU A 149 9.24 12.59 19.82
CA LEU A 149 7.97 12.45 19.06
C LEU A 149 6.75 12.08 19.94
N SER A 150 5.59 12.66 19.61
CA SER A 150 4.32 12.53 20.33
C SER A 150 3.60 11.19 20.05
N LYS A 151 2.69 10.79 20.94
CA LYS A 151 1.96 9.51 20.90
C LYS A 151 1.10 9.31 19.63
N GLU A 152 0.77 10.38 18.92
CA GLU A 152 -0.10 10.36 17.73
C GLU A 152 0.66 9.92 16.47
N GLU A 153 1.93 10.31 16.32
CA GLU A 153 2.81 9.80 15.24
C GLU A 153 3.20 8.33 15.46
N GLU A 154 3.27 7.90 16.71
CA GLU A 154 3.52 6.50 17.09
C GLU A 154 2.32 5.60 16.73
N ALA A 155 1.10 6.12 16.84
CA ALA A 155 -0.10 5.45 16.31
C ALA A 155 -0.13 5.40 14.78
N SER A 156 0.41 6.42 14.10
CA SER A 156 0.55 6.47 12.65
C SER A 156 1.47 5.33 12.14
N LEU A 157 2.64 5.14 12.76
CA LEU A 157 3.55 4.01 12.48
C LEU A 157 2.95 2.63 12.80
N ARG A 158 2.03 2.57 13.78
CA ARG A 158 1.27 1.34 14.08
C ARG A 158 0.20 1.04 13.03
N TRP A 159 -0.45 2.05 12.45
CA TRP A 159 -1.49 1.89 11.43
C TRP A 159 -0.95 1.36 10.10
N PHE A 160 0.21 1.84 9.62
CA PHE A 160 0.84 1.32 8.39
C PHE A 160 1.23 -0.17 8.46
N SER A 161 1.20 -0.76 9.65
CA SER A 161 1.73 -2.09 9.94
C SER A 161 0.71 -3.23 9.83
N PHE A 162 -0.58 -2.95 9.71
CA PHE A 162 -1.55 -4.00 9.39
C PHE A 162 -1.81 -3.87 7.90
N CYS A 163 -1.05 -4.64 7.10
CA CYS A 163 -1.23 -4.92 5.67
C CYS A 163 -2.04 -3.84 4.93
N SER A 164 -1.41 -2.99 4.10
CA SER A 164 -2.13 -2.09 3.19
C SER A 164 -3.25 -2.83 2.46
N THR A 165 -4.43 -2.83 3.06
CA THR A 165 -5.68 -3.09 2.39
C THR A 165 -5.79 -1.94 1.44
N THR A 166 -5.87 -2.27 0.16
CA THR A 166 -6.34 -1.37 -0.87
C THR A 166 -7.48 -0.54 -0.27
N ALA A 167 -7.30 0.78 -0.18
CA ALA A 167 -8.39 1.70 0.04
C ALA A 167 -9.30 1.66 -1.20
N GLY A 168 -10.10 0.59 -1.28
CA GLY A 168 -11.29 0.49 -2.10
C GLY A 168 -12.46 0.86 -1.21
N GLU A 169 -12.94 2.07 -1.38
CA GLU A 169 -14.17 2.60 -0.78
C GLU A 169 -15.34 1.70 -1.21
N GLN A 170 -15.80 0.81 -0.33
CA GLN A 170 -17.05 0.07 -0.49
C GLN A 170 -18.12 0.79 0.33
N ILE A 171 -19.00 1.51 -0.37
CA ILE A 171 -20.25 2.01 0.19
C ILE A 171 -21.32 0.95 -0.05
N GLY A 172 -21.91 0.49 1.04
CA GLY A 172 -23.32 0.11 1.14
C GLY A 172 -23.68 -1.30 0.68
N ASP A 173 -23.88 -2.20 1.65
CA ASP A 173 -25.17 -2.88 1.77
C ASP A 173 -25.35 -3.46 3.17
N GLY A 174 -26.50 -3.16 3.75
CA GLY A 174 -26.81 -3.39 5.15
C GLY A 174 -27.11 -4.85 5.48
N ASN A 175 -26.75 -5.26 6.70
CA ASN A 175 -27.57 -6.15 7.51
C ASN A 175 -27.17 -6.05 8.98
N LEU A 176 -27.88 -5.18 9.71
CA LEU A 176 -27.85 -5.09 11.16
C LEU A 176 -28.77 -6.18 11.74
N LEU A 177 -28.20 -7.33 12.11
CA LEU A 177 -28.80 -8.22 13.09
C LEU A 177 -28.07 -8.03 14.41
N ARG A 178 -28.55 -7.09 15.22
CA ARG A 178 -28.21 -7.03 16.64
C ARG A 178 -29.49 -6.94 17.45
N THR A 179 -29.87 -8.08 18.01
CA THR A 179 -30.99 -8.24 18.92
C THR A 179 -30.75 -7.52 20.23
N LYS A 180 -31.84 -6.90 20.70
CA LYS A 180 -32.27 -6.79 22.10
C LYS A 180 -31.46 -5.83 22.98
N ASP A 181 -32.06 -4.67 23.25
CA ASP A 181 -32.47 -4.34 24.61
C ASP A 181 -33.62 -3.32 24.63
N ARG A 182 -34.44 -3.47 25.66
CA ARG A 182 -35.74 -2.83 25.89
C ARG A 182 -35.56 -1.38 26.33
N SER A 183 -36.36 -0.46 25.79
CA SER A 183 -36.92 0.68 26.52
C SER A 183 -38.06 1.28 25.69
N GLY A 184 -39.27 1.23 26.24
CA GLY A 184 -40.48 1.73 25.60
C GLY A 184 -40.73 3.20 25.86
N SER A 185 -41.42 3.85 24.95
CA SER A 185 -42.57 4.73 25.19
C SER A 185 -43.06 5.29 23.84
N ASP A 186 -44.16 4.71 23.34
CA ASP A 186 -45.19 5.45 22.59
C ASP A 186 -45.97 6.32 23.61
N PRO A 187 -46.67 7.42 23.24
CA PRO A 187 -47.40 7.55 21.96
C PRO A 187 -47.50 8.98 21.37
N SER A 188 -48.27 9.07 20.27
CA SER A 188 -48.99 10.24 19.71
C SER A 188 -48.18 11.32 18.98
N SER A 189 -48.42 11.49 17.67
CA SER A 189 -49.47 12.42 17.19
C SER A 189 -49.52 12.55 15.66
N LEU A 190 -50.75 12.65 15.17
CA LEU A 190 -51.24 13.27 13.93
C LEU A 190 -50.82 12.77 12.54
N ASP A 191 -51.74 11.99 11.98
CA ASP A 191 -52.31 12.14 10.64
C ASP A 191 -52.36 13.60 10.14
N GLN A 192 -51.89 13.88 8.91
CA GLN A 192 -52.61 14.67 7.91
C GLN A 192 -51.83 14.81 6.58
N LEU A 193 -52.49 14.35 5.52
CA LEU A 193 -52.65 14.98 4.20
C LEU A 193 -51.40 15.30 3.36
N GLY A 194 -51.29 14.57 2.25
CA GLY A 194 -51.60 15.19 0.95
C GLY A 194 -50.43 15.71 0.10
N GLN A 195 -50.40 15.18 -1.12
CA GLN A 195 -49.83 15.75 -2.35
C GLN A 195 -48.36 15.47 -2.68
N ARG A 196 -48.19 14.48 -3.57
CA ARG A 196 -47.12 14.47 -4.58
C ARG A 196 -47.49 15.44 -5.71
N PRO A 197 -46.53 16.24 -6.21
CA PRO A 197 -46.58 16.68 -7.60
C PRO A 197 -45.68 15.83 -8.50
N SER A 198 -46.17 15.67 -9.71
CA SER A 198 -45.70 14.86 -10.83
C SER A 198 -44.51 15.45 -11.58
N LEU A 199 -43.75 14.55 -12.19
CA LEU A 199 -42.67 14.77 -13.15
C LEU A 199 -43.13 15.62 -14.34
N HIS A 200 -42.34 16.63 -14.71
CA HIS A 200 -42.41 17.23 -16.05
C HIS A 200 -41.09 16.99 -16.78
N GLY A 201 -41.17 16.25 -17.88
CA GLY A 201 -40.05 16.03 -18.80
C GLY A 201 -39.70 17.31 -19.55
N ALA A 202 -38.39 17.54 -19.71
CA ALA A 202 -37.87 18.61 -20.55
C ALA A 202 -37.99 18.21 -22.03
N GLN A 203 -38.74 18.99 -22.80
CA GLN A 203 -38.73 18.94 -24.27
C GLN A 203 -37.43 19.57 -24.78
N SER A 204 -36.78 18.89 -25.71
CA SER A 204 -35.60 19.37 -26.43
C SER A 204 -36.03 19.90 -27.79
N ASP A 205 -35.90 21.21 -28.03
CA ASP A 205 -36.04 21.77 -29.37
C ASP A 205 -34.66 21.86 -30.04
N SER A 206 -34.55 21.11 -31.14
CA SER A 206 -33.43 21.17 -32.08
C SER A 206 -33.78 22.20 -33.15
N ASN A 207 -32.92 23.19 -33.38
CA ASN A 207 -33.01 24.03 -34.58
C ASN A 207 -31.74 23.86 -35.42
N LEU A 208 -31.91 23.14 -36.54
CA LEU A 208 -31.07 23.21 -37.73
C LEU A 208 -31.73 24.20 -38.71
N LEU A 209 -30.93 25.06 -39.35
CA LEU A 209 -30.90 25.36 -40.79
C LEU A 209 -29.93 26.54 -41.00
N THR A 210 -28.80 26.32 -41.70
CA THR A 210 -28.50 26.72 -43.11
C THR A 210 -28.56 28.21 -43.39
#